data_AF-A0A5X9BYA5-F1
#
_entry.id   AF-A0A5X9BYA5-F1
#
_cell.length_a   1.000
_cell.length_b   1.000
_cell.length_c   1.000
_cell.angle_alpha   90.00
_cell.angle_beta   90.00
_cell.angle_gamma   90.00
#
_symmetry.space_group_name_H-M   'P 1'
#
loop_
_entity.id
_entity.type
_entity.pdbx_description
1 polymer ?
#
loop_
_entity_poly.entity_id
_entity_poly.type
_entity_poly.pdbx_seq_one_letter_code
_entity_poly.pdbx_strand_id
1 'polypeptide(L)'
;MNKVTLVTLLVSAFMLSGCDDKQEKIDFYMKAENAGAYHKGLALCKTGSSEAKDCDAIYEVQGMKEKDKAADKKENFKKEFSFDH
;
A
#
# COMPACT_ATOMS: atom_id res chain seq x y z
N MET A 1 28.26 23.92 -9.96
CA MET A 1 27.25 23.14 -9.22
C MET A 1 25.88 23.54 -9.73
N ASN A 2 25.18 22.61 -10.37
CA ASN A 2 24.05 22.88 -11.25
C ASN A 2 22.78 23.15 -10.43
N LYS A 3 22.11 24.29 -10.64
CA LYS A 3 20.92 24.76 -9.89
C LYS A 3 19.72 23.79 -9.93
N VAL A 4 19.76 22.81 -10.84
CA VAL A 4 18.71 21.80 -11.04
C VAL A 4 18.64 20.81 -9.88
N THR A 5 19.77 20.46 -9.23
CA THR A 5 19.81 19.45 -8.17
C THR A 5 19.10 19.90 -6.89
N LEU A 6 19.03 21.21 -6.64
CA LEU A 6 18.43 21.76 -5.43
C LEU A 6 16.89 21.69 -5.46
N VAL A 7 16.29 21.87 -6.64
CA VAL A 7 14.83 21.87 -6.81
C VAL A 7 14.25 20.46 -6.64
N THR A 8 14.97 19.43 -7.08
CA THR A 8 14.54 18.03 -6.92
C THR A 8 14.52 17.60 -5.45
N LEU A 9 15.44 18.09 -4.63
CA LEU A 9 15.49 17.83 -3.18
C LEU A 9 14.40 18.55 -2.39
N LEU A 10 13.98 19.73 -2.86
CA LEU A 10 12.89 20.48 -2.24
C LEU A 10 11.52 19.86 -2.58
N VAL A 11 11.31 19.39 -3.82
CA VAL A 11 10.06 18.72 -4.22
C VAL A 11 9.82 17.42 -3.45
N SER A 12 10.88 16.67 -3.13
CA SER A 12 10.76 15.47 -2.28
C SER A 12 10.46 15.79 -0.81
N ALA A 13 10.79 16.99 -0.32
CA ALA A 13 10.46 17.42 1.04
C ALA A 13 9.00 17.88 1.21
N PHE A 14 8.39 18.46 0.17
CA PHE A 14 6.99 18.94 0.22
C PHE A 14 5.94 17.84 0.05
N MET A 15 6.31 16.67 -0.49
CA MET A 15 5.41 15.50 -0.52
C MET A 15 5.33 14.78 0.83
N LEU A 16 6.29 15.00 1.73
CA LEU A 16 6.41 14.28 3.00
C LEU A 16 5.57 14.90 4.14
N SER A 17 5.00 16.10 4.00
CA SER A 17 4.29 16.73 5.13
C SER A 17 2.83 16.28 5.29
N GLY A 18 2.25 15.65 4.26
CA GLY A 18 0.87 15.15 4.25
C GLY A 18 0.73 13.69 3.80
N CYS A 19 1.72 13.11 3.12
CA CYS A 19 1.77 11.67 2.88
C CYS A 19 2.25 10.87 4.10
N ASP A 20 2.92 11.48 5.07
CA ASP A 20 3.49 10.77 6.22
C ASP A 20 2.41 10.04 7.03
N ASP A 21 1.30 10.71 7.38
CA ASP A 21 0.19 10.12 8.13
C ASP A 21 -0.48 8.99 7.36
N LYS A 22 -0.69 9.18 6.05
CA LYS A 22 -1.29 8.14 5.19
C LYS A 22 -0.38 6.93 5.07
N GLN A 23 0.91 7.15 4.86
CA GLN A 23 1.89 6.08 4.71
C GLN A 23 2.15 5.37 6.05
N GLU A 24 2.16 6.08 7.17
CA GLU A 24 2.25 5.52 8.52
C GLU A 24 1.06 4.60 8.80
N LYS A 25 -0.15 5.00 8.41
CA LYS A 25 -1.35 4.15 8.52
C LYS A 25 -1.29 2.94 7.62
N ILE A 26 -0.79 3.10 6.39
CA ILE A 26 -0.56 1.96 5.47
C ILE A 26 0.43 0.98 6.10
N ASP A 27 1.59 1.45 6.58
CA ASP A 27 2.59 0.61 7.25
C ASP A 27 2.00 -0.10 8.48
N PHE A 28 1.24 0.64 9.29
CA PHE A 28 0.53 0.10 10.45
C PHE A 28 -0.39 -1.06 10.05
N TYR A 29 -1.25 -0.90 9.03
CA TYR A 29 -2.18 -1.95 8.58
C TYR A 29 -1.53 -3.05 7.72
N MET A 30 -0.33 -2.83 7.19
CA MET A 30 0.46 -3.86 6.52
C MET A 30 1.08 -4.86 7.52
N LYS A 31 1.39 -4.43 8.74
CA LYS A 31 1.96 -5.31 9.78
C LYS A 31 1.01 -6.44 10.14
N ALA A 32 1.55 -7.65 10.26
CA ALA A 32 0.79 -8.86 10.56
C ALA A 32 0.12 -8.80 11.94
N GLU A 33 0.77 -8.19 12.93
CA GLU A 33 0.22 -8.00 14.28
C GLU A 33 -1.08 -7.15 14.27
N ASN A 34 -1.22 -6.26 13.29
CA ASN A 34 -2.37 -5.37 13.14
C ASN A 34 -3.41 -5.91 12.15
N ALA A 35 -3.29 -7.16 11.71
CA ALA A 35 -4.23 -7.77 10.76
C ALA A 35 -5.68 -7.72 11.27
N GLY A 36 -5.89 -7.92 12.58
CA GLY A 36 -7.23 -7.81 13.18
C GLY A 36 -7.84 -6.41 13.05
N ALA A 37 -7.04 -5.37 13.29
CA ALA A 37 -7.46 -3.97 13.12
C ALA A 37 -7.75 -3.64 11.65
N TYR A 38 -6.90 -4.13 10.74
CA TYR A 38 -7.11 -4.01 9.29
C TYR A 38 -8.41 -4.68 8.84
N HIS A 39 -8.67 -5.93 9.23
CA HIS A 39 -9.89 -6.64 8.81
C HIS A 39 -11.16 -5.99 9.37
N LYS A 40 -11.13 -5.56 10.64
CA LYS A 40 -12.24 -4.82 11.26
C LYS A 40 -12.48 -3.48 10.56
N GLY A 41 -11.42 -2.71 10.33
CA GLY A 41 -11.50 -1.43 9.63
C GLY A 41 -12.01 -1.60 8.20
N LEU A 42 -11.52 -2.61 7.46
CA LEU A 42 -11.97 -2.92 6.12
C LEU A 42 -13.47 -3.27 6.06
N ALA A 43 -13.95 -4.06 7.02
CA ALA A 43 -15.37 -4.39 7.11
C ALA A 43 -16.21 -3.12 7.33
N LEU A 44 -15.80 -2.24 8.25
CA LEU A 44 -16.48 -0.97 8.53
C LEU A 44 -16.47 -0.02 7.31
N CYS A 45 -15.34 0.08 6.62
CA CYS A 45 -15.22 0.89 5.42
C CYS A 45 -16.13 0.36 4.29
N LYS A 46 -16.20 -0.97 4.11
CA LYS A 46 -17.09 -1.59 3.11
C LYS A 46 -18.57 -1.43 3.43
N THR A 47 -18.95 -1.38 4.70
CA THR A 47 -20.34 -1.16 5.11
C THR A 47 -20.74 0.32 5.09
N GLY A 48 -19.79 1.24 4.84
CA GLY A 48 -20.03 2.68 4.88
C GLY A 48 -20.39 3.17 6.29
N SER A 49 -19.95 2.46 7.34
CA SER A 49 -20.24 2.84 8.72
C SER A 49 -19.60 4.19 9.04
N SER A 50 -20.32 5.05 9.76
CA SER A 50 -19.78 6.33 10.28
C SER A 50 -18.62 6.15 11.26
N GLU A 51 -18.44 4.94 11.80
CA GLU A 51 -17.31 4.57 12.65
C GLU A 51 -16.06 4.18 11.84
N ALA A 52 -16.17 4.06 10.52
CA ALA A 52 -15.06 3.72 9.66
C ALA A 52 -14.02 4.86 9.63
N LYS A 53 -12.77 4.51 9.88
CA LYS A 53 -11.63 5.43 9.86
C LYS A 53 -10.57 4.91 8.91
N ASP A 54 -9.77 5.83 8.39
CA ASP A 54 -8.57 5.50 7.61
C ASP A 54 -8.86 4.62 6.38
N CYS A 55 -10.08 4.71 5.83
CA CYS A 55 -10.51 3.88 4.72
C CYS A 55 -9.62 4.01 3.49
N ASP A 56 -9.09 5.20 3.23
CA ASP A 56 -8.14 5.45 2.14
C ASP A 56 -6.89 4.57 2.27
N ALA A 57 -6.28 4.53 3.46
CA ALA A 57 -5.11 3.69 3.75
C ALA A 57 -5.46 2.19 3.71
N ILE A 58 -6.60 1.81 4.28
CA ILE A 58 -7.07 0.41 4.31
C ILE A 58 -7.32 -0.13 2.90
N TYR A 59 -7.95 0.65 2.02
CA TYR A 59 -8.16 0.24 0.63
C TYR A 59 -6.85 0.18 -0.16
N GLU A 60 -5.90 1.05 0.13
CA GLU A 60 -4.58 1.01 -0.49
C GLU A 60 -3.83 -0.28 -0.11
N VAL A 61 -3.85 -0.65 1.18
CA VAL A 61 -3.31 -1.93 1.68
C VAL A 61 -4.00 -3.13 1.02
N GLN A 62 -5.33 -3.07 0.84
CA GLN A 62 -6.07 -4.11 0.13
C GLN A 62 -5.55 -4.25 -1.32
N GLY A 63 -5.44 -3.13 -2.04
CA GLY A 63 -4.94 -3.09 -3.40
C GLY A 63 -3.49 -3.59 -3.52
N MET A 64 -2.63 -3.28 -2.56
CA MET A 64 -1.26 -3.80 -2.50
C MET A 64 -1.24 -5.32 -2.31
N LYS A 65 -2.03 -5.86 -1.39
CA LYS A 65 -2.15 -7.32 -1.16
C LYS A 65 -2.71 -8.07 -2.36
N GLU A 66 -3.63 -7.46 -3.12
CA GLU A 66 -4.18 -8.05 -4.34
C GLU A 66 -3.18 -8.03 -5.50
N LYS A 67 -2.41 -6.94 -5.65
CA LYS A 67 -1.32 -6.85 -6.64
C LYS A 67 -0.20 -7.85 -6.36
N ASP A 68 0.18 -8.02 -5.10
CA ASP A 68 1.22 -8.98 -4.69
C ASP A 68 0.81 -10.43 -5.02
N LYS A 69 -0.44 -10.82 -4.71
CA LYS A 69 -1.00 -12.12 -5.12
C LYS A 69 -1.06 -12.31 -6.64
N ALA A 70 -1.33 -11.24 -7.40
CA ALA A 70 -1.38 -11.32 -8.86
C ALA A 70 0.02 -11.46 -9.47
N ALA A 71 1.02 -10.80 -8.89
CA ALA A 71 2.42 -10.92 -9.28
C ALA A 71 2.97 -12.33 -8.99
N ASP A 72 2.69 -12.87 -7.81
CA ASP A 72 3.08 -14.24 -7.43
C ASP A 72 2.48 -15.29 -8.38
N LYS A 73 1.18 -15.18 -8.69
CA LYS A 73 0.53 -16.07 -9.66
C LYS A 73 1.18 -16.00 -11.04
N LYS A 74 1.52 -14.80 -11.51
CA LYS A 74 2.16 -14.61 -12.82
C LYS A 74 3.56 -15.22 -12.86
N GLU A 75 4.31 -15.12 -11.77
CA GLU A 75 5.64 -15.72 -11.67
C GLU A 75 5.58 -17.25 -11.58
N ASN A 76 4.65 -17.80 -10.78
CA ASN A 76 4.39 -19.24 -10.71
C ASN A 76 4.00 -19.83 -12.07
N PHE A 77 3.09 -19.17 -12.81
CA PHE A 77 2.76 -19.59 -14.18
C PHE A 77 3.98 -19.59 -15.12
N LYS A 78 4.88 -18.60 -14.99
CA LYS A 78 6.09 -18.54 -15.83
C LYS A 78 7.09 -19.64 -15.48
N LYS A 79 7.23 -20.00 -14.20
CA LYS A 79 8.08 -21.12 -13.76
C LYS A 79 7.56 -22.46 -14.27
N GLU A 80 6.26 -22.73 -14.17
CA GLU A 80 5.69 -23.99 -14.68
C GLU A 80 5.78 -24.10 -16.21
N PHE A 81 5.63 -22.99 -16.94
CA PHE A 81 5.75 -22.99 -18.41
C PHE A 81 7.19 -23.06 -18.95
N SER A 82 8.20 -22.81 -18.09
CA SER A 82 9.61 -22.84 -18.51
C SER A 82 10.31 -24.18 -18.21
N PHE A 83 9.59 -25.15 -17.64
CA PHE A 83 10.13 -26.49 -17.32
C PHE A 83 9.77 -27.55 -18.38
N ASP A 84 8.98 -27.17 -19.39
CA ASP A 84 8.59 -28.01 -20.54
C ASP A 84 9.22 -27.43 -21.83
N HIS A 85 10.56 -27.39 -21.90
CA HIS A 85 11.28 -27.22 -23.17
C HIS A 85 12.70 -27.77 -23.11
#